data_AF-A0A6A5YSR6-F1
#
_entry.id   AF-A0A6A5YSR6-F1
#
_cell.length_a   1.000
_cell.length_b   1.000
_cell.length_c   1.000
_cell.angle_alpha   90.00
_cell.angle_beta   90.00
_cell.angle_gamma   90.00
#
_symmetry.space_group_name_H-M   'P 1'
#
loop_
_entity.id
_entity.type
_entity.pdbx_description
1 polymer ?
#
loop_
_entity_poly.entity_id
_entity_poly.type
_entity_poly.pdbx_seq_one_letter_code
_entity_poly.pdbx_strand_id
1 'polypeptide(L)'
;KWIPVNTSLSKHFSPDDAIVSLDTLRGWWDINGKTFNWMGLPTELKEHVLQFCIWQPLDFKDVVKHTVERRQRPYEILDIFGSWRSLLGVSQQIRTLSLRLVLNSNMHCPGGFGLSCNTHGQFRSMVKRLSKHYQIVKPDAQTSLLTTSPRMHRQAYRYLRFPKLHPELDQFATFAHGIRKLSLGLRLLECFYFFKVTVGGIDQRRPPSYMTCDIFEQLPNLNGLFIKLPHDWREFLVDGPFPIYHERYPCPRTLIRWIYERIAEVVAPYKKVNVHPFVDDAEEQTFWNLREACQLSWNISKQELAELYEDCDGGISLDD
;
A
#
# COMPACT_ATOMS: atom_id res chain seq x y z
N LYS A 1 2.58 -48.67 21.11
CA LYS A 1 2.40 -48.50 19.64
C LYS A 1 2.51 -47.02 19.32
N TRP A 2 3.48 -46.61 18.50
CA TRP A 2 3.60 -45.24 18.03
C TRP A 2 2.54 -45.01 16.94
N ILE A 3 1.67 -44.02 17.15
CA ILE A 3 0.70 -43.58 16.14
C ILE A 3 1.37 -42.42 15.39
N PRO A 4 1.53 -42.49 14.05
CA PRO A 4 2.08 -41.38 13.29
C PRO A 4 1.23 -40.12 13.51
N VAL A 5 1.88 -38.98 13.75
CA VAL A 5 1.25 -37.69 14.08
C VAL A 5 0.15 -37.31 13.07
N ASN A 6 0.37 -37.59 11.79
CA ASN A 6 -0.61 -37.35 10.71
C ASN A 6 -1.93 -38.11 10.93
N THR A 7 -1.88 -39.31 11.50
CA THR A 7 -3.06 -40.16 11.82
C THR A 7 -3.82 -39.68 13.05
N SER A 8 -3.13 -38.99 13.97
CA SER A 8 -3.77 -38.38 15.15
C SER A 8 -4.38 -37.03 14.79
N LEU A 9 -3.67 -36.23 13.99
CA LEU A 9 -4.14 -34.92 13.53
C LEU A 9 -5.34 -35.04 12.59
N SER A 10 -5.33 -35.95 11.62
CA SER A 10 -6.49 -36.18 10.72
C SER A 10 -7.75 -36.68 11.43
N LYS A 11 -7.60 -37.27 12.61
CA LYS A 11 -8.72 -37.79 13.43
C LYS A 11 -9.37 -36.71 14.29
N HIS A 12 -8.64 -35.64 14.63
CA HIS A 12 -9.11 -34.54 15.46
C HIS A 12 -9.29 -33.22 14.69
N PHE A 13 -8.67 -33.12 13.52
CA PHE A 13 -8.65 -31.97 12.62
C PHE A 13 -8.83 -32.50 11.19
N SER A 14 -10.03 -32.99 10.88
CA SER A 14 -10.32 -33.49 9.53
C SER A 14 -10.24 -32.33 8.53
N PRO A 15 -9.49 -32.48 7.41
CA PRO A 15 -9.23 -31.38 6.48
C PRO A 15 -10.50 -30.81 5.83
N ASP A 16 -11.61 -31.56 5.88
CA ASP A 16 -12.84 -31.18 5.19
C ASP A 16 -13.87 -30.44 6.08
N ASP A 17 -13.71 -30.36 7.42
CA ASP A 17 -14.81 -29.86 8.27
C ASP A 17 -14.46 -29.08 9.56
N ALA A 18 -13.20 -28.83 9.93
CA ALA A 18 -12.93 -28.28 11.27
C ALA A 18 -12.25 -26.92 11.26
N ILE A 19 -13.07 -25.86 11.36
CA ILE A 19 -12.65 -24.59 11.97
C ILE A 19 -12.20 -24.92 13.40
N VAL A 20 -10.90 -25.07 13.60
CA VAL A 20 -10.34 -25.42 14.91
C VAL A 20 -10.55 -24.27 15.88
N SER A 21 -11.51 -24.37 16.79
CA SER A 21 -11.79 -23.31 17.76
C SER A 21 -10.70 -23.22 18.85
N LEU A 22 -10.60 -22.04 19.49
CA LEU A 22 -9.68 -21.78 20.60
C LEU A 22 -9.87 -22.80 21.75
N ASP A 23 -11.11 -23.23 21.99
CA ASP A 23 -11.46 -24.18 23.05
C ASP A 23 -11.02 -25.60 22.72
N THR A 24 -11.10 -26.00 21.44
CA THR A 24 -10.59 -27.30 20.98
C THR A 24 -9.07 -27.38 21.13
N LEU A 25 -8.36 -26.30 20.81
CA LEU A 25 -6.92 -26.20 21.01
C LEU A 25 -6.58 -26.30 22.51
N ARG A 26 -7.16 -25.43 23.35
CA ARG A 26 -6.94 -25.46 24.81
C ARG A 26 -7.21 -26.84 25.43
N GLY A 27 -8.36 -27.43 25.10
CA GLY A 27 -8.72 -28.76 25.60
C GLY A 27 -7.69 -29.83 25.23
N TRP A 28 -7.12 -29.79 24.02
CA TRP A 28 -6.08 -30.72 23.62
C TRP A 28 -4.79 -30.56 24.45
N TRP A 29 -4.35 -29.33 24.73
CA TRP A 29 -3.15 -29.08 25.54
C TRP A 29 -3.35 -29.48 27.01
N ASP A 30 -4.51 -29.15 27.57
CA ASP A 30 -4.85 -29.45 28.96
C ASP A 30 -4.95 -30.97 29.19
N ILE A 31 -5.58 -31.71 28.28
CA ILE A 31 -5.69 -33.18 28.33
C ILE A 31 -4.31 -33.86 28.25
N ASN A 32 -3.33 -33.22 27.60
CA ASN A 32 -1.99 -33.78 27.43
C ASN A 32 -0.99 -33.29 28.48
N GLY A 33 -1.41 -32.50 29.47
CA GLY A 33 -0.55 -31.99 30.54
C GLY A 33 0.65 -31.16 30.04
N LYS A 34 0.52 -30.58 28.84
CA LYS A 34 1.60 -29.82 28.18
C LYS A 34 1.25 -28.35 28.14
N THR A 35 2.21 -27.49 28.47
CA THR A 35 2.09 -26.06 28.17
C THR A 35 2.26 -25.83 26.67
N PHE A 36 1.52 -24.87 26.13
CA PHE A 36 1.62 -24.51 24.72
C PHE A 36 3.07 -24.10 24.38
N ASN A 37 3.70 -24.81 23.44
CA ASN A 37 5.09 -24.58 23.06
C ASN A 37 5.20 -24.43 21.54
N TRP A 38 5.43 -23.19 21.09
CA TRP A 38 5.69 -22.89 19.68
C TRP A 38 6.85 -23.73 19.12
N MET A 39 7.92 -23.97 19.88
CA MET A 39 9.09 -24.68 19.36
C MET A 39 8.80 -26.15 19.05
N GLY A 40 7.86 -26.77 19.76
CA GLY A 40 7.47 -28.17 19.57
C GLY A 40 6.44 -28.40 18.47
N LEU A 41 5.90 -27.35 17.85
CA LEU A 41 4.89 -27.47 16.79
C LEU A 41 5.53 -27.61 15.40
N PRO A 42 5.03 -28.53 14.55
CA PRO A 42 5.29 -28.54 13.11
C PRO A 42 4.95 -27.19 12.45
N THR A 43 5.66 -26.84 11.39
CA THR A 43 5.51 -25.55 10.69
C THR A 43 4.09 -25.37 10.15
N GLU A 44 3.46 -26.43 9.67
CA GLU A 44 2.11 -26.43 9.11
C GLU A 44 1.07 -26.09 10.18
N LEU A 45 1.20 -26.67 11.39
CA LEU A 45 0.33 -26.35 12.52
C LEU A 45 0.58 -24.93 13.05
N LYS A 46 1.83 -24.46 13.04
CA LYS A 46 2.14 -23.06 13.37
C LYS A 46 1.42 -22.11 12.43
N GLU A 47 1.50 -22.36 11.13
CA GLU A 47 0.85 -21.53 10.11
C GLU A 47 -0.66 -21.53 10.26
N HIS A 48 -1.26 -22.69 10.54
CA HIS A 48 -2.71 -22.80 10.72
C HIS A 48 -3.20 -22.03 11.97
N VAL A 49 -2.49 -22.17 13.11
CA VAL A 49 -2.78 -21.39 14.32
C VAL A 49 -2.58 -19.90 14.08
N LEU A 50 -1.51 -19.50 13.38
CA LEU A 50 -1.27 -18.10 13.02
C LEU A 50 -2.34 -17.55 12.09
N GLN A 51 -2.79 -18.32 11.09
CA GLN A 51 -3.89 -17.93 10.21
C GLN A 51 -5.17 -17.70 11.02
N PHE A 52 -5.48 -18.60 11.95
CA PHE A 52 -6.62 -18.42 12.86
C PHE A 52 -6.48 -17.13 13.69
N CYS A 53 -5.34 -16.91 14.34
CA CYS A 53 -5.12 -15.71 15.15
C CYS A 53 -5.17 -14.41 14.34
N ILE A 54 -4.68 -14.42 13.10
CA ILE A 54 -4.58 -13.22 12.25
C ILE A 54 -5.91 -12.94 11.53
N TRP A 55 -6.61 -13.96 11.06
CA TRP A 55 -7.75 -13.81 10.15
C TRP A 55 -9.12 -14.02 10.82
N GLN A 56 -9.21 -14.84 11.87
CA GLN A 56 -10.48 -15.13 12.52
C GLN A 56 -11.06 -14.00 13.40
N PRO A 57 -10.28 -13.07 13.98
CA PRO A 57 -10.82 -11.88 14.64
C PRO A 57 -11.41 -10.83 13.68
N LEU A 58 -11.34 -11.06 12.36
CA LEU A 58 -11.82 -10.13 11.35
C LEU A 58 -13.26 -10.49 10.96
N ASP A 59 -14.19 -10.49 11.91
CA ASP A 59 -15.59 -10.32 11.53
C ASP A 59 -15.70 -8.95 10.83
N PHE A 60 -16.34 -8.89 9.66
CA PHE A 60 -16.29 -7.72 8.77
C PHE A 60 -16.72 -6.44 9.49
N LYS A 61 -17.61 -6.58 10.48
CA LYS A 61 -18.08 -5.51 11.36
C LYS A 61 -17.02 -4.99 12.32
N ASP A 62 -16.11 -5.82 12.83
CA ASP A 62 -15.05 -5.41 13.75
C ASP A 62 -13.86 -4.78 13.03
N VAL A 63 -13.57 -5.21 11.80
CA VAL A 63 -12.63 -4.51 10.92
C VAL A 63 -13.16 -3.10 10.64
N VAL A 64 -14.44 -2.98 10.26
CA VAL A 64 -15.07 -1.68 9.99
C VAL A 64 -15.18 -0.84 11.27
N LYS A 65 -15.57 -1.39 12.42
CA LYS A 65 -15.61 -0.67 13.71
C LYS A 65 -14.25 -0.19 14.16
N HIS A 66 -13.21 -1.04 14.08
CA HIS A 66 -11.84 -0.61 14.40
C HIS A 66 -11.29 0.40 13.39
N THR A 67 -11.74 0.35 12.13
CA THR A 67 -11.43 1.37 11.11
C THR A 67 -12.15 2.69 11.36
N VAL A 68 -13.35 2.66 11.97
CA VAL A 68 -14.18 3.83 12.26
C VAL A 68 -13.81 4.49 13.60
N GLU A 69 -13.42 3.74 14.63
CA GLU A 69 -13.08 4.30 15.95
C GLU A 69 -11.61 4.75 16.06
N ARG A 70 -10.69 4.19 15.25
CA ARG A 70 -9.27 4.63 15.20
C ARG A 70 -8.96 5.66 14.11
N ARG A 71 -9.96 6.43 13.67
CA ARG A 71 -9.91 7.41 12.56
C ARG A 71 -8.78 8.46 12.57
N GLN A 72 -7.93 8.51 13.60
CA GLN A 72 -6.84 9.48 13.69
C GLN A 72 -5.44 8.93 13.35
N ARG A 73 -5.24 7.60 13.29
CA ARG A 73 -3.93 7.03 12.98
C ARG A 73 -3.98 6.15 11.74
N PRO A 74 -2.98 6.25 10.86
CA PRO A 74 -2.94 5.44 9.66
C PRO A 74 -2.69 3.96 9.98
N TYR A 75 -3.26 3.08 9.16
CA TYR A 75 -3.24 1.63 9.34
C TYR A 75 -1.88 1.03 8.94
N GLU A 76 -1.24 0.29 9.84
CA GLU A 76 0.03 -0.42 9.65
C GLU A 76 -0.15 -1.94 9.67
N ILE A 77 0.86 -2.70 9.23
CA ILE A 77 0.88 -4.19 9.31
C ILE A 77 0.54 -4.67 10.73
N LEU A 78 0.99 -3.94 11.76
CA LEU A 78 0.73 -4.26 13.17
C LEU A 78 -0.75 -4.16 13.55
N ASP A 79 -1.55 -3.39 12.82
CA ASP A 79 -2.99 -3.30 13.06
C ASP A 79 -3.73 -4.57 12.64
N ILE A 80 -3.22 -5.29 11.64
CA ILE A 80 -3.77 -6.60 11.21
C ILE A 80 -3.66 -7.62 12.34
N PHE A 81 -2.59 -7.55 13.13
CA PHE A 81 -2.41 -8.44 14.28
C PHE A 81 -3.36 -8.15 15.45
N GLY A 82 -3.99 -6.96 15.53
CA GLY A 82 -4.94 -6.65 16.61
C GLY A 82 -4.41 -6.94 18.02
N SER A 83 -5.11 -7.79 18.76
CA SER A 83 -4.72 -8.28 20.09
C SER A 83 -3.53 -9.25 20.06
N TRP A 84 -3.20 -9.82 18.90
CA TRP A 84 -2.15 -10.81 18.68
C TRP A 84 -0.79 -10.22 18.28
N ARG A 85 -0.58 -8.90 18.45
CA ARG A 85 0.71 -8.24 18.16
C ARG A 85 1.90 -8.88 18.89
N SER A 86 1.65 -9.47 20.05
CA SER A 86 2.66 -10.20 20.84
C SER A 86 3.28 -11.39 20.09
N LEU A 87 2.60 -11.95 19.07
CA LEU A 87 3.12 -13.03 18.23
C LEU A 87 4.44 -12.65 17.53
N LEU A 88 4.62 -11.37 17.21
CA LEU A 88 5.86 -10.85 16.62
C LEU A 88 7.05 -10.89 17.59
N GLY A 89 6.79 -10.99 18.89
CA GLY A 89 7.79 -11.06 19.97
C GLY A 89 8.17 -12.49 20.37
N VAL A 90 7.43 -13.51 19.94
CA VAL A 90 7.58 -14.90 20.42
C VAL A 90 8.92 -15.53 20.01
N SER A 91 9.21 -15.53 18.71
CA SER A 91 10.48 -16.04 18.18
C SER A 91 10.70 -15.52 16.75
N GLN A 92 11.91 -15.63 16.23
CA GLN A 92 12.20 -15.26 14.84
C GLN A 92 11.37 -16.08 13.85
N GLN A 93 11.22 -17.39 14.08
CA GLN A 93 10.43 -18.27 13.22
C GLN A 93 8.96 -17.83 13.18
N ILE A 94 8.35 -17.59 14.35
CA ILE A 94 6.94 -17.19 14.44
C ILE A 94 6.73 -15.79 13.85
N ARG A 95 7.64 -14.85 14.09
CA ARG A 95 7.62 -13.53 13.46
C ARG A 95 7.66 -13.63 11.93
N THR A 96 8.58 -14.42 11.38
CA THR A 96 8.72 -14.61 9.94
C THR A 96 7.47 -15.23 9.33
N LEU A 97 6.94 -16.30 9.93
CA LEU A 97 5.71 -16.94 9.45
C LEU A 97 4.51 -15.99 9.53
N SER A 98 4.37 -15.25 10.64
CA SER A 98 3.30 -14.28 10.85
C SER A 98 3.32 -13.17 9.80
N LEU A 99 4.49 -12.55 9.59
CA LEU A 99 4.66 -11.51 8.58
C LEU A 99 4.46 -12.07 7.17
N ARG A 100 4.94 -13.28 6.88
CA ARG A 100 4.73 -13.95 5.60
C ARG A 100 3.25 -14.16 5.32
N LEU A 101 2.47 -14.60 6.31
CA LEU A 101 1.02 -14.77 6.19
C LEU A 101 0.36 -13.42 5.87
N VAL A 102 0.62 -12.37 6.66
CA VAL A 102 0.04 -11.03 6.45
C VAL A 102 0.44 -10.42 5.10
N LEU A 103 1.67 -10.65 4.65
CA LEU A 103 2.16 -10.11 3.38
C LEU A 103 1.70 -10.92 2.16
N ASN A 104 1.28 -12.18 2.32
CA ASN A 104 0.94 -13.07 1.21
C ASN A 104 -0.56 -13.30 0.99
N SER A 105 -1.44 -13.20 2.00
CA SER A 105 -2.86 -13.60 1.85
C SER A 105 -3.83 -12.47 1.50
N ASN A 106 -4.99 -12.86 0.96
CA ASN A 106 -6.13 -12.02 0.60
C ASN A 106 -7.45 -12.74 0.89
N MET A 107 -8.46 -11.98 1.32
CA MET A 107 -9.86 -12.10 0.86
C MET A 107 -10.57 -10.73 0.88
N HIS A 108 -10.11 -9.81 1.74
CA HIS A 108 -10.59 -8.41 1.77
C HIS A 108 -9.49 -7.35 1.66
N CYS A 109 -8.21 -7.78 1.67
CA CYS A 109 -7.02 -6.94 1.48
C CYS A 109 -5.97 -7.76 0.74
N PRO A 110 -5.69 -7.54 -0.56
CA PRO A 110 -4.70 -8.36 -1.25
C PRO A 110 -3.31 -8.20 -0.62
N GLY A 111 -2.49 -9.24 -0.58
CA GLY A 111 -1.21 -9.25 0.11
C GLY A 111 -0.27 -8.09 -0.23
N GLY A 112 0.58 -7.73 0.74
CA GLY A 112 1.64 -6.72 0.62
C GLY A 112 1.62 -5.68 1.74
N PHE A 113 2.72 -4.96 1.94
CA PHE A 113 2.77 -3.84 2.88
C PHE A 113 1.87 -2.70 2.36
N GLY A 114 0.76 -2.45 3.05
CA GLY A 114 -0.21 -1.42 2.69
C GLY A 114 -0.16 -0.23 3.65
N LEU A 115 -0.41 0.97 3.13
CA LEU A 115 -0.68 2.17 3.91
C LEU A 115 -2.10 2.65 3.68
N SER A 116 -2.77 3.13 4.72
CA SER A 116 -4.04 3.84 4.60
C SER A 116 -3.95 5.20 5.29
N CYS A 117 -4.21 6.27 4.54
CA CYS A 117 -4.17 7.65 5.01
C CYS A 117 -5.46 8.35 4.60
N ASN A 118 -5.99 9.22 5.47
CA ASN A 118 -7.22 9.99 5.18
C ASN A 118 -6.95 11.49 4.97
N THR A 119 -5.69 11.94 5.10
CA THR A 119 -5.27 13.31 4.80
C THR A 119 -3.87 13.32 4.17
N HIS A 120 -3.56 14.38 3.42
CA HIS A 120 -2.21 14.59 2.87
C HIS A 120 -1.13 14.61 3.96
N GLY A 121 -1.40 15.29 5.08
CA GLY A 121 -0.47 15.40 6.20
C GLY A 121 -0.09 14.05 6.81
N GLN A 122 -1.08 13.17 6.99
CA GLN A 122 -0.84 11.79 7.46
C GLN A 122 0.03 11.02 6.47
N PHE A 123 -0.32 11.07 5.19
CA PHE A 123 0.41 10.38 4.13
C PHE A 123 1.88 10.85 4.06
N ARG A 124 2.10 12.17 4.01
CA ARG A 124 3.45 12.76 4.00
C ARG A 124 4.26 12.35 5.23
N SER A 125 3.66 12.38 6.41
CA SER A 125 4.32 12.00 7.67
C SER A 125 4.73 10.52 7.66
N MET A 126 3.83 9.63 7.23
CA MET A 126 4.11 8.21 7.14
C MET A 126 5.24 7.90 6.17
N VAL A 127 5.16 8.40 4.94
CA VAL A 127 6.19 8.16 3.92
C VAL A 127 7.54 8.66 4.45
N LYS A 128 7.61 9.89 4.96
CA LYS A 128 8.84 10.42 5.57
C LYS A 128 9.39 9.55 6.71
N ARG A 129 8.52 9.01 7.58
CA ARG A 129 8.96 8.13 8.67
C ARG A 129 9.47 6.80 8.11
N LEU A 130 8.75 6.15 7.21
CA LEU A 130 9.12 4.86 6.63
C LEU A 130 10.38 4.96 5.76
N SER A 131 10.61 6.11 5.14
CA SER A 131 11.84 6.40 4.40
C SER A 131 13.09 6.53 5.27
N LYS A 132 12.97 6.64 6.61
CA LYS A 132 14.12 6.70 7.52
C LYS A 132 14.61 5.32 7.97
N HIS A 133 13.83 4.28 7.75
CA HIS A 133 14.14 2.94 8.21
C HIS A 133 14.55 2.07 7.04
N TYR A 134 15.81 1.62 7.01
CA TYR A 134 16.31 0.68 6.01
C TYR A 134 15.73 -0.72 6.25
N GLN A 135 15.38 -1.41 5.17
CA GLN A 135 15.04 -2.83 5.21
C GLN A 135 16.32 -3.63 5.39
N ILE A 136 16.36 -4.49 6.40
CA ILE A 136 17.48 -5.42 6.58
C ILE A 136 17.21 -6.61 5.65
N VAL A 137 17.57 -6.46 4.38
CA VAL A 137 17.31 -7.49 3.34
C VAL A 137 18.41 -8.57 3.33
N LYS A 138 19.62 -8.26 3.79
CA LYS A 138 20.76 -9.20 3.83
C LYS A 138 21.35 -9.30 5.25
N PRO A 139 21.82 -10.49 5.69
CA PRO A 139 22.47 -10.68 6.99
C PRO A 139 23.66 -9.73 7.21
N ASP A 140 24.36 -9.37 6.12
CA ASP A 140 25.52 -8.46 6.12
C ASP A 140 25.14 -7.01 5.78
N ALA A 141 23.84 -6.69 5.67
CA ALA A 141 23.36 -5.32 5.53
C ALA A 141 23.50 -4.61 6.89
N GLN A 142 24.74 -4.43 7.33
CA GLN A 142 25.08 -3.61 8.46
C GLN A 142 24.63 -2.19 8.14
N THR A 143 23.48 -1.81 8.70
CA THR A 143 23.04 -0.43 8.89
C THR A 143 24.10 0.46 9.52
N SER A 144 25.16 -0.14 10.11
CA SER A 144 26.35 0.54 10.64
C SER A 144 27.33 1.06 9.56
N LEU A 145 27.27 0.58 8.31
CA LEU A 145 28.15 1.05 7.20
C LEU A 145 27.60 2.27 6.46
N LEU A 146 26.28 2.51 6.53
CA LEU A 146 25.64 3.70 5.96
C LEU A 146 26.09 5.01 6.63
N THR A 147 26.66 4.91 7.84
CA THR A 147 27.08 6.05 8.67
C THR A 147 28.51 6.52 8.45
N THR A 148 29.33 5.84 7.63
CA THR A 148 30.78 6.10 7.56
C THR A 148 31.32 6.58 6.20
N SER A 149 30.60 6.39 5.08
CA SER A 149 31.08 6.78 3.74
C SER A 149 30.16 7.77 3.02
N PRO A 150 30.65 8.99 2.66
CA PRO A 150 29.89 9.97 1.87
C PRO A 150 29.39 9.41 0.52
N ARG A 151 30.12 8.46 -0.07
CA ARG A 151 29.75 7.80 -1.33
C ARG A 151 28.49 6.93 -1.15
N MET A 152 28.43 6.13 -0.09
CA MET A 152 27.27 5.30 0.22
C MET A 152 26.05 6.16 0.53
N HIS A 153 26.23 7.29 1.22
CA HIS A 153 25.15 8.24 1.47
C HIS A 153 24.55 8.80 0.18
N ARG A 154 25.40 9.18 -0.79
CA ARG A 154 24.94 9.63 -2.12
C ARG A 154 24.18 8.54 -2.88
N GLN A 155 24.65 7.30 -2.83
CA GLN A 155 23.96 6.17 -3.46
C GLN A 155 22.60 5.88 -2.81
N ALA A 156 22.54 5.87 -1.47
CA ALA A 156 21.29 5.71 -0.75
C ALA A 156 20.29 6.84 -1.06
N TYR A 157 20.77 8.09 -1.15
CA TYR A 157 19.94 9.23 -1.54
C TYR A 157 19.42 9.13 -2.98
N ARG A 158 20.27 8.67 -3.90
CA ARG A 158 19.91 8.43 -5.30
C ARG A 158 18.82 7.37 -5.42
N TYR A 159 18.98 6.24 -4.71
CA TYR A 159 17.98 5.19 -4.67
C TYR A 159 16.66 5.66 -4.04
N LEU A 160 16.73 6.42 -2.94
CA LEU A 160 15.53 6.96 -2.27
C LEU A 160 14.68 7.84 -3.20
N ARG A 161 15.30 8.60 -4.11
CA ARG A 161 14.60 9.48 -5.05
C ARG A 161 14.17 8.78 -6.33
N PHE A 162 14.96 7.83 -6.82
CA PHE A 162 14.77 7.23 -8.14
C PHE A 162 14.97 5.70 -8.10
N PRO A 163 14.16 4.97 -7.32
CA PRO A 163 14.38 3.54 -7.10
C PRO A 163 14.12 2.71 -8.37
N LYS A 164 13.18 3.14 -9.23
CA LYS A 164 12.90 2.47 -10.51
C LYS A 164 14.03 2.63 -11.53
N LEU A 165 14.80 3.73 -11.45
CA LEU A 165 15.94 3.99 -12.34
C LEU A 165 17.24 3.34 -11.85
N HIS A 166 17.31 2.99 -10.57
CA HIS A 166 18.50 2.42 -9.93
C HIS A 166 18.21 1.09 -9.19
N PRO A 167 17.64 0.07 -9.86
CA PRO A 167 17.32 -1.21 -9.22
C PRO A 167 18.55 -1.92 -8.62
N GLU A 168 19.75 -1.65 -9.13
CA GLU A 168 21.03 -2.16 -8.64
C GLU A 168 21.39 -1.69 -7.22
N LEU A 169 20.72 -0.65 -6.72
CA LEU A 169 20.92 -0.06 -5.40
C LEU A 169 19.89 -0.55 -4.37
N ASP A 170 19.20 -1.67 -4.62
CA ASP A 170 18.16 -2.27 -3.77
C ASP A 170 18.59 -2.52 -2.32
N GLN A 171 19.88 -2.71 -2.07
CA GLN A 171 20.48 -2.81 -0.74
C GLN A 171 20.23 -1.59 0.15
N PHE A 172 19.90 -0.43 -0.44
CA PHE A 172 19.50 0.79 0.26
C PHE A 172 17.99 0.95 0.41
N ALA A 173 17.21 -0.10 0.12
CA ALA A 173 15.76 -0.07 0.26
C ALA A 173 15.35 0.23 1.69
N THR A 174 14.47 1.22 1.82
CA THR A 174 13.79 1.59 3.06
C THR A 174 12.40 0.95 3.13
N PHE A 175 11.76 0.95 4.30
CA PHE A 175 10.40 0.41 4.45
C PHE A 175 9.40 1.08 3.50
N ALA A 176 9.61 2.35 3.13
CA ALA A 176 8.80 3.02 2.13
C ALA A 176 8.82 2.28 0.78
N HIS A 177 9.98 1.80 0.33
CA HIS A 177 10.08 1.06 -0.93
C HIS A 177 9.37 -0.30 -0.90
N GLY A 178 9.09 -0.84 0.29
CA GLY A 178 8.35 -2.07 0.48
C GLY A 178 6.83 -1.90 0.32
N ILE A 179 6.33 -0.66 0.25
CA ILE A 179 4.90 -0.37 0.12
C ILE A 179 4.42 -0.93 -1.23
N ARG A 180 3.43 -1.81 -1.15
CA ARG A 180 2.76 -2.40 -2.32
C ARG A 180 1.39 -1.81 -2.56
N LYS A 181 0.76 -1.28 -1.52
CA LYS A 181 -0.61 -0.76 -1.55
C LYS A 181 -0.72 0.57 -0.85
N LEU A 182 -1.54 1.45 -1.42
CA LEU A 182 -1.83 2.74 -0.83
C LEU A 182 -3.33 3.03 -0.93
N SER A 183 -3.95 3.24 0.22
CA SER A 183 -5.28 3.84 0.37
C SER A 183 -5.10 5.31 0.73
N LEU A 184 -5.55 6.21 -0.13
CA LEU A 184 -5.36 7.64 0.00
C LEU A 184 -6.71 8.36 -0.05
N GLY A 185 -7.09 8.93 1.08
CA GLY A 185 -8.12 9.97 1.15
C GLY A 185 -7.49 11.34 1.29
N LEU A 186 -8.01 12.28 0.52
CA LEU A 186 -7.56 13.68 0.48
C LEU A 186 -8.79 14.58 0.52
N ARG A 187 -8.63 15.76 1.13
CA ARG A 187 -9.62 16.83 0.99
C ARG A 187 -9.62 17.36 -0.44
N LEU A 188 -10.69 18.05 -0.84
CA LEU A 188 -10.84 18.50 -2.23
C LEU A 188 -9.64 19.32 -2.73
N LEU A 189 -9.17 20.29 -1.94
CA LEU A 189 -8.00 21.12 -2.31
C LEU A 189 -6.70 20.30 -2.34
N GLU A 190 -6.57 19.34 -1.44
CA GLU A 190 -5.42 18.43 -1.41
C GLU A 190 -5.40 17.55 -2.66
N CYS A 191 -6.55 17.11 -3.20
CA CYS A 191 -6.63 16.40 -4.47
C CYS A 191 -6.08 17.24 -5.62
N PHE A 192 -6.51 18.50 -5.74
CA PHE A 192 -6.02 19.40 -6.79
C PHE A 192 -4.48 19.52 -6.76
N TYR A 193 -3.92 19.76 -5.58
CA TYR A 193 -2.47 19.90 -5.42
C TYR A 193 -1.70 18.59 -5.60
N PHE A 194 -2.24 17.48 -5.07
CA PHE A 194 -1.58 16.18 -5.09
C PHE A 194 -1.50 15.61 -6.51
N PHE A 195 -2.62 15.64 -7.26
CA PHE A 195 -2.71 15.14 -8.64
C PHE A 195 -2.29 16.19 -9.69
N LYS A 196 -1.74 17.32 -9.25
CA LYS A 196 -1.18 18.38 -10.11
C LYS A 196 -2.18 18.90 -11.15
N VAL A 197 -3.41 19.18 -10.73
CA VAL A 197 -4.40 19.80 -11.61
C VAL A 197 -3.96 21.24 -11.92
N THR A 198 -3.89 21.59 -13.21
CA THR A 198 -3.41 22.90 -13.69
C THR A 198 -4.52 23.85 -14.11
N VAL A 199 -5.76 23.37 -14.22
CA VAL A 199 -6.90 24.18 -14.68
C VAL A 199 -7.08 25.40 -13.78
N GLY A 200 -7.28 26.57 -14.39
CA GLY A 200 -7.52 27.82 -13.66
C GLY A 200 -6.34 28.32 -12.82
N GLY A 201 -5.11 27.84 -13.09
CA GLY A 201 -3.90 28.28 -12.37
C GLY A 201 -3.83 27.78 -10.93
N ILE A 202 -4.56 26.71 -10.59
CA ILE A 202 -4.56 26.11 -9.24
C ILE A 202 -3.15 25.66 -8.83
N ASP A 203 -2.36 25.18 -9.79
CA ASP A 203 -0.99 24.73 -9.59
C ASP A 203 -0.04 25.84 -9.10
N GLN A 204 -0.27 27.10 -9.50
CA GLN A 204 0.52 28.26 -9.08
C GLN A 204 0.39 28.57 -7.59
N ARG A 205 -0.71 28.13 -6.97
CA ARG A 205 -1.02 28.36 -5.55
C ARG A 205 -0.65 27.19 -4.65
N ARG A 206 -0.19 26.09 -5.24
CA ARG A 206 0.27 24.92 -4.49
C ARG A 206 1.45 25.33 -3.59
N PRO A 207 1.44 24.96 -2.30
CA PRO A 207 2.55 25.28 -1.40
C PRO A 207 3.90 24.78 -1.93
N PRO A 208 4.99 25.55 -1.73
CA PRO A 208 6.32 25.06 -2.06
C PRO A 208 6.62 23.78 -1.27
N SER A 209 7.23 22.78 -1.92
CA SER A 209 7.54 21.47 -1.33
C SER A 209 6.31 20.62 -0.91
N TYR A 210 5.15 20.86 -1.53
CA TYR A 210 4.00 19.97 -1.42
C TYR A 210 4.33 18.61 -2.06
N MET A 211 4.04 17.52 -1.35
CA MET A 211 4.22 16.17 -1.87
C MET A 211 3.10 15.86 -2.86
N THR A 212 3.44 15.47 -4.08
CA THR A 212 2.51 15.21 -5.20
C THR A 212 2.47 13.72 -5.52
N CYS A 213 1.65 13.33 -6.51
CA CYS A 213 1.57 11.99 -7.04
C CYS A 213 2.91 11.44 -7.61
N ASP A 214 3.92 12.29 -7.82
CA ASP A 214 5.29 11.86 -8.19
C ASP A 214 5.90 10.89 -7.18
N ILE A 215 5.41 10.91 -5.94
CA ILE A 215 5.82 9.97 -4.91
C ILE A 215 5.57 8.51 -5.33
N PHE A 216 4.64 8.23 -6.24
CA PHE A 216 4.39 6.88 -6.71
C PHE A 216 5.59 6.31 -7.49
N GLU A 217 6.39 7.17 -8.15
CA GLU A 217 7.65 6.77 -8.79
C GLU A 217 8.73 6.37 -7.77
N GLN A 218 8.63 6.86 -6.53
CA GLN A 218 9.52 6.50 -5.43
C GLN A 218 9.08 5.21 -4.71
N LEU A 219 7.95 4.61 -5.11
CA LEU A 219 7.40 3.39 -4.54
C LEU A 219 7.47 2.26 -5.58
N PRO A 220 8.64 1.61 -5.77
CA PRO A 220 8.89 0.69 -6.89
C PRO A 220 7.99 -0.54 -6.86
N ASN A 221 7.52 -0.95 -5.67
CA ASN A 221 6.68 -2.13 -5.50
C ASN A 221 5.18 -1.82 -5.44
N LEU A 222 4.78 -0.55 -5.63
CA LEU A 222 3.39 -0.11 -5.57
C LEU A 222 2.60 -0.71 -6.75
N ASN A 223 1.63 -1.55 -6.44
CA ASN A 223 0.77 -2.21 -7.42
C ASN A 223 -0.73 -2.02 -7.16
N GLY A 224 -1.09 -1.55 -5.96
CA GLY A 224 -2.46 -1.35 -5.51
C GLY A 224 -2.73 0.09 -5.07
N LEU A 225 -3.71 0.74 -5.68
CA LEU A 225 -4.15 2.08 -5.33
C LEU A 225 -5.64 2.08 -4.99
N PHE A 226 -5.99 2.64 -3.84
CA PHE A 226 -7.36 2.87 -3.39
C PHE A 226 -7.51 4.37 -3.13
N ILE A 227 -8.17 5.10 -4.02
CA ILE A 227 -8.31 6.55 -3.91
C ILE A 227 -9.69 6.86 -3.39
N LYS A 228 -9.75 7.50 -2.21
CA LYS A 228 -10.99 8.02 -1.65
C LYS A 228 -11.20 9.43 -2.16
N LEU A 229 -12.16 9.58 -3.07
CA LEU A 229 -12.55 10.85 -3.64
C LEU A 229 -13.23 11.74 -2.58
N PRO A 230 -13.03 13.06 -2.66
CA PRO A 230 -13.68 14.01 -1.78
C PRO A 230 -15.18 14.07 -2.11
N HIS A 231 -16.02 13.96 -1.09
CA HIS A 231 -17.48 14.01 -1.25
C HIS A 231 -18.04 15.42 -1.06
N ASP A 232 -17.43 16.25 -0.22
CA ASP A 232 -17.95 17.57 0.12
C ASP A 232 -17.18 18.68 -0.61
N TRP A 233 -17.81 19.25 -1.64
CA TRP A 233 -17.28 20.41 -2.37
C TRP A 233 -17.40 21.71 -1.57
N ARG A 234 -18.23 21.73 -0.53
CA ARG A 234 -18.49 22.92 0.30
C ARG A 234 -17.29 23.28 1.20
N GLU A 235 -16.34 22.37 1.38
CA GLU A 235 -15.07 22.64 2.06
C GLU A 235 -14.30 23.83 1.43
N PHE A 236 -14.56 24.17 0.15
CA PHE A 236 -13.96 25.32 -0.52
C PHE A 236 -14.61 26.68 -0.20
N LEU A 237 -15.86 26.70 0.28
CA LEU A 237 -16.58 27.96 0.50
C LEU A 237 -16.05 28.74 1.72
N VAL A 238 -15.30 28.08 2.61
CA VAL A 238 -14.91 28.62 3.92
C VAL A 238 -13.47 29.19 3.94
N ASP A 239 -12.54 28.69 3.10
CA ASP A 239 -11.09 28.98 3.21
C ASP A 239 -10.46 29.79 2.04
N GLY A 240 -11.24 30.46 1.18
CA GLY A 240 -10.76 31.52 0.27
C GLY A 240 -10.30 31.12 -1.15
N PRO A 241 -9.58 32.01 -1.88
CA PRO A 241 -10.08 32.93 -2.90
C PRO A 241 -9.82 32.39 -4.33
N PHE A 242 -10.44 31.28 -4.70
CA PHE A 242 -10.25 30.69 -6.03
C PHE A 242 -11.29 31.27 -7.01
N PRO A 243 -10.91 32.08 -8.01
CA PRO A 243 -11.86 32.69 -8.96
C PRO A 243 -12.45 31.68 -9.98
N ILE A 244 -12.20 30.39 -9.78
CA ILE A 244 -12.70 29.28 -10.61
C ILE A 244 -14.18 28.96 -10.34
N TYR A 245 -14.84 29.65 -9.39
CA TYR A 245 -16.27 29.48 -9.14
C TYR A 245 -17.00 30.82 -9.08
N HIS A 246 -18.26 30.79 -9.54
CA HIS A 246 -19.20 31.86 -9.31
C HIS A 246 -19.82 31.66 -7.92
N GLU A 247 -19.68 32.63 -7.01
CA GLU A 247 -20.15 32.53 -5.61
C GLU A 247 -21.63 32.11 -5.49
N ARG A 248 -22.46 32.51 -6.46
CA ARG A 248 -23.90 32.18 -6.50
C ARG A 248 -24.27 30.93 -7.28
N TYR A 249 -23.36 30.42 -8.13
CA TYR A 249 -23.62 29.27 -9.02
C TYR A 249 -22.39 28.36 -9.10
N PRO A 250 -22.00 27.71 -7.99
CA PRO A 250 -20.89 26.77 -8.03
C PRO A 250 -21.22 25.61 -8.98
N CYS A 251 -20.27 25.22 -9.82
CA CYS A 251 -20.35 24.03 -10.68
C CYS A 251 -19.47 22.91 -10.10
N PRO A 252 -19.86 22.28 -8.96
CA PRO A 252 -19.01 21.33 -8.25
C PRO A 252 -18.69 20.08 -9.08
N ARG A 253 -19.60 19.69 -9.97
CA ARG A 253 -19.41 18.56 -10.87
C ARG A 253 -18.18 18.74 -11.77
N THR A 254 -18.01 19.92 -12.36
CA THR A 254 -16.87 20.23 -13.23
C THR A 254 -15.55 20.20 -12.45
N LEU A 255 -15.54 20.73 -11.22
CA LEU A 255 -14.36 20.71 -10.35
C LEU A 255 -13.91 19.29 -10.03
N ILE A 256 -14.87 18.45 -9.65
CA ILE A 256 -14.63 17.05 -9.34
C ILE A 256 -14.16 16.29 -10.59
N ARG A 257 -14.72 16.62 -11.77
CA ARG A 257 -14.31 16.02 -13.04
C ARG A 257 -12.85 16.30 -13.41
N TRP A 258 -12.35 17.52 -13.18
CA TRP A 258 -10.93 17.82 -13.40
C TRP A 258 -10.01 16.96 -12.53
N ILE A 259 -10.46 16.61 -11.32
CA ILE A 259 -9.73 15.68 -10.45
C ILE A 259 -9.81 14.26 -11.03
N TYR A 260 -10.97 13.81 -11.51
CA TYR A 260 -11.15 12.48 -12.11
C TYR A 260 -10.24 12.27 -13.31
N GLU A 261 -10.18 13.23 -14.23
CA GLU A 261 -9.32 13.21 -15.41
C GLU A 261 -7.84 13.03 -15.01
N ARG A 262 -7.35 13.87 -14.08
CA ARG A 262 -5.96 13.77 -13.60
C ARG A 262 -5.67 12.48 -12.84
N ILE A 263 -6.63 11.98 -12.05
CA ILE A 263 -6.47 10.69 -11.37
C ILE A 263 -6.37 9.57 -12.41
N ALA A 264 -7.26 9.53 -13.41
CA ALA A 264 -7.31 8.48 -14.42
C ALA A 264 -5.96 8.33 -15.15
N GLU A 265 -5.34 9.45 -15.54
CA GLU A 265 -4.01 9.48 -16.14
C GLU A 265 -2.93 8.93 -15.20
N VAL A 266 -2.89 9.42 -13.95
CA VAL A 266 -1.85 9.08 -12.96
C VAL A 266 -1.92 7.61 -12.56
N VAL A 267 -3.12 7.04 -12.47
CA VAL A 267 -3.33 5.66 -12.02
C VAL A 267 -3.34 4.63 -13.16
N ALA A 268 -3.31 5.07 -14.42
CA ALA A 268 -3.31 4.20 -15.59
C ALA A 268 -2.23 3.09 -15.53
N PRO A 269 -0.97 3.36 -15.12
CA PRO A 269 0.09 2.34 -15.08
C PRO A 269 -0.15 1.22 -14.04
N TYR A 270 -1.07 1.39 -13.10
CA TYR A 270 -1.25 0.47 -11.97
C TYR A 270 -2.34 -0.55 -12.26
N LYS A 271 -2.07 -1.83 -11.96
CA LYS A 271 -2.99 -2.94 -12.25
C LYS A 271 -4.22 -2.94 -11.34
N LYS A 272 -4.03 -2.76 -10.03
CA LYS A 272 -5.10 -2.86 -9.02
C LYS A 272 -5.49 -1.47 -8.55
N VAL A 273 -6.43 -0.84 -9.24
CA VAL A 273 -6.92 0.50 -8.89
C VAL A 273 -8.37 0.41 -8.46
N ASN A 274 -8.73 1.09 -7.38
CA ASN A 274 -10.09 1.30 -6.93
C ASN A 274 -10.23 2.79 -6.58
N VAL A 275 -11.27 3.45 -7.08
CA VAL A 275 -11.54 4.87 -6.85
C VAL A 275 -12.99 5.01 -6.42
N HIS A 276 -13.25 5.68 -5.30
CA HIS A 276 -14.61 5.83 -4.76
C HIS A 276 -14.71 6.98 -3.74
N PRO A 277 -15.90 7.53 -3.44
CA PRO A 277 -17.13 7.40 -4.19
C PRO A 277 -17.15 8.35 -5.40
N PHE A 278 -17.77 7.93 -6.49
CA PHE A 278 -18.11 8.83 -7.59
C PHE A 278 -19.40 9.60 -7.26
N VAL A 279 -19.61 10.74 -7.94
CA VAL A 279 -20.83 11.54 -7.79
C VAL A 279 -22.05 10.75 -8.28
N ASP A 280 -21.90 10.05 -9.42
CA ASP A 280 -22.88 9.13 -9.99
C ASP A 280 -22.19 8.13 -10.93
N ASP A 281 -22.97 7.14 -11.37
CA ASP A 281 -22.53 6.06 -12.25
C ASP A 281 -22.01 6.57 -13.61
N ALA A 282 -22.49 7.73 -14.07
CA ALA A 282 -22.06 8.31 -15.34
C ALA A 282 -20.63 8.87 -15.25
N GLU A 283 -20.27 9.56 -14.15
CA GLU A 283 -18.87 9.95 -13.92
C GLU A 283 -17.98 8.74 -13.68
N GLU A 284 -18.48 7.71 -12.99
CA GLU A 284 -17.72 6.46 -12.78
C GLU A 284 -17.36 5.81 -14.12
N GLN A 285 -18.35 5.64 -15.01
CA GLN A 285 -18.11 5.08 -16.34
C GLN A 285 -17.13 5.95 -17.15
N THR A 286 -17.30 7.27 -17.09
CA THR A 286 -16.42 8.23 -17.77
C THR A 286 -14.97 8.09 -17.27
N PHE A 287 -14.78 7.98 -15.96
CA PHE A 287 -13.47 7.78 -15.35
C PHE A 287 -12.80 6.49 -15.83
N TRP A 288 -13.53 5.37 -15.84
CA TRP A 288 -12.97 4.09 -16.26
C TRP A 288 -12.61 4.08 -17.76
N ASN A 289 -13.44 4.70 -18.61
CA ASN A 289 -13.15 4.88 -20.02
C ASN A 289 -11.88 5.73 -20.24
N LEU A 290 -11.73 6.83 -19.49
CA LEU A 290 -10.53 7.68 -19.55
C LEU A 290 -9.28 6.90 -19.12
N ARG A 291 -9.37 6.12 -18.03
CA ARG A 291 -8.25 5.30 -17.57
C ARG A 291 -7.85 4.27 -18.61
N GLU A 292 -8.82 3.60 -19.24
CA GLU A 292 -8.55 2.63 -20.30
C GLU A 292 -7.87 3.30 -21.51
N ALA A 293 -8.36 4.46 -21.95
CA ALA A 293 -7.72 5.23 -23.02
C ALA A 293 -6.28 5.62 -22.67
N CYS A 294 -6.01 6.05 -21.43
CA CYS A 294 -4.65 6.30 -20.96
C CYS A 294 -3.83 5.00 -20.94
N GLN A 295 -4.37 3.88 -20.48
CA GLN A 295 -3.66 2.60 -20.49
C GLN A 295 -3.22 2.18 -21.90
N LEU A 296 -4.08 2.40 -22.89
CA LEU A 296 -3.73 2.17 -24.30
C LEU A 296 -2.62 3.12 -24.77
N SER A 297 -2.66 4.41 -24.38
CA SER A 297 -1.59 5.35 -24.72
C SER A 297 -0.26 5.06 -24.02
N TRP A 298 -0.28 4.42 -22.86
CA TRP A 298 0.92 3.90 -22.19
C TRP A 298 1.44 2.60 -22.84
N ASN A 299 0.58 1.81 -23.48
CA ASN A 299 0.96 0.60 -24.20
C ASN A 299 1.56 0.89 -25.59
N ILE A 300 1.40 2.11 -26.11
CA ILE A 300 2.13 2.67 -27.28
C ILE A 300 3.62 2.87 -26.89
N SER A 301 4.31 1.83 -26.45
CA SER A 301 5.63 1.91 -25.85
C SER A 301 6.62 0.87 -26.37
N LYS A 302 7.87 1.32 -26.47
CA LYS A 302 9.09 0.66 -26.98
C LYS A 302 9.15 0.38 -28.48
N GLN A 303 8.12 -0.19 -29.11
CA GLN A 303 8.21 -0.54 -30.52
C GLN A 303 7.98 0.67 -31.42
N GLU A 304 6.90 1.43 -31.19
CA GLU A 304 6.66 2.72 -31.86
C GLU A 304 7.69 3.78 -31.46
N LEU A 305 8.26 3.69 -30.24
CA LEU A 305 9.40 4.52 -29.82
C LEU A 305 10.67 4.16 -30.59
N ALA A 306 10.96 2.87 -30.78
CA ALA A 306 12.09 2.41 -31.60
C ALA A 306 11.92 2.79 -33.08
N GLU A 307 10.70 2.68 -33.63
CA GLU A 307 10.36 3.11 -35.00
C GLU A 307 10.53 4.64 -35.15
N LEU A 308 10.12 5.44 -34.17
CA LEU A 308 10.35 6.91 -34.15
C LEU A 308 11.84 7.31 -34.10
N TYR A 309 12.69 6.46 -33.51
CA TYR A 309 14.15 6.65 -33.47
C TYR A 309 14.87 6.06 -34.69
N GLU A 310 14.29 5.10 -35.41
CA GLU A 310 14.80 4.62 -36.70
C GLU A 310 14.60 5.65 -37.83
N ASP A 311 13.51 6.42 -37.80
CA ASP A 311 13.21 7.44 -38.83
C ASP A 311 13.91 8.79 -38.62
N CYS A 312 14.63 8.98 -37.51
CA CYS A 312 15.44 10.17 -37.26
C CYS A 312 16.93 9.80 -37.37
N ASP A 313 17.54 10.15 -38.50
CA ASP A 313 18.95 9.91 -38.90
C ASP A 313 19.99 10.67 -38.01
N GLY A 314 19.76 10.74 -36.70
CA GLY A 314 20.51 11.56 -35.75
C GLY A 314 20.32 11.11 -34.30
N GLY A 315 20.82 9.92 -33.96
CA GLY A 315 20.97 9.46 -32.57
C GLY A 315 22.38 9.71 -32.02
N ILE A 316 22.49 10.28 -30.81
CA ILE A 316 23.75 10.41 -30.07
C ILE A 316 24.08 9.06 -29.42
N SER A 317 25.28 8.53 -29.68
CA SER A 317 25.83 7.36 -28.97
C SER A 317 25.92 7.67 -27.48
N LEU A 318 25.26 6.87 -26.65
CA LEU A 318 25.55 6.85 -25.22
C LEU A 318 26.64 5.81 -25.03
N ASP A 319 27.88 6.29 -24.88
CA ASP A 319 29.04 5.46 -24.58
C ASP A 319 28.89 4.82 -23.18
N ASP A 320 29.26 3.55 -23.08
CA ASP A 320 29.21 2.68 -21.89
C ASP A 320 29.95 3.23 -20.65
#